data_AF-A0A2V7LG91-F1
#
_entry.id   AF-A0A2V7LG91-F1
#
_cell.length_a   1.000
_cell.length_b   1.000
_cell.length_c   1.000
_cell.angle_alpha   90.00
_cell.angle_beta   90.00
_cell.angle_gamma   90.00
#
_symmetry.space_group_name_H-M   'P 1'
#
loop_
_entity.id
_entity.type
_entity.pdbx_description
1 polymer ?
#
loop_
_entity_poly.entity_id
_entity_poly.type
_entity_poly.pdbx_seq_one_letter_code
_entity_poly.pdbx_strand_id
1 'polypeptide(L)'
;MEVQIFRAALRFFAERRIKTHFDVAGLGRRGPGVRVSSCERIPPETPVTTKYESAKLLLKLYDLRREPVMRKARAWFREDFHPKSAEEILAVYRGKTSAAYRMVTTYWNMAAALVLHEAIDEKMFADVNGEHLMVYARLQPFLTEFRGLLNNPMYLDKLEQVILRMPDAQARLARFRRPAPPAKTTSKGPRRVA
;
A
#
# COMPACT_ATOMS: atom_id res chain seq x y z
N MET A 1 -10.05 -18.66 -13.24
CA MET A 1 -8.68 -18.11 -13.33
C MET A 1 -8.19 -17.52 -11.99
N GLU A 2 -9.06 -16.90 -11.19
CA GLU A 2 -8.72 -16.41 -9.83
C GLU A 2 -8.26 -17.50 -8.85
N VAL A 3 -8.80 -18.72 -8.95
CA VAL A 3 -8.45 -19.83 -8.04
C VAL A 3 -6.98 -20.28 -8.17
N GLN A 4 -6.34 -20.04 -9.33
CA GLN A 4 -4.96 -20.48 -9.57
C GLN A 4 -3.92 -19.56 -8.92
N ILE A 5 -4.22 -18.25 -8.82
CA ILE A 5 -3.32 -17.28 -8.18
C ILE A 5 -3.34 -17.47 -6.65
N PHE A 6 -4.53 -17.67 -6.07
CA PHE A 6 -4.64 -17.97 -4.64
C PHE A 6 -4.06 -19.35 -4.28
N ARG A 7 -4.21 -20.37 -5.15
CA ARG A 7 -3.58 -21.68 -4.95
C ARG A 7 -2.06 -21.63 -5.08
N ALA A 8 -1.50 -20.81 -5.97
CA ALA A 8 -0.06 -20.61 -6.09
C ALA A 8 0.52 -19.87 -4.86
N ALA A 9 -0.18 -18.84 -4.36
CA ALA A 9 0.19 -18.15 -3.12
C ALA A 9 0.08 -19.08 -1.89
N LEU A 10 -0.98 -19.90 -1.80
CA LEU A 10 -1.15 -20.87 -0.72
C LEU A 10 -0.10 -21.99 -0.77
N ARG A 11 0.31 -22.46 -1.97
CA ARG A 11 1.43 -23.42 -2.09
C ARG A 11 2.77 -22.80 -1.69
N PHE A 12 3.03 -21.55 -2.10
CA PHE A 12 4.21 -20.81 -1.68
C PHE A 12 4.29 -20.61 -0.15
N PHE A 13 3.14 -20.39 0.51
CA PHE A 13 3.06 -20.28 1.97
C PHE A 13 3.03 -21.66 2.68
N ALA A 14 2.50 -22.72 2.06
CA ALA A 14 2.46 -24.07 2.63
C ALA A 14 3.82 -24.81 2.53
N GLU A 15 4.64 -24.49 1.54
CA GLU A 15 5.98 -25.09 1.34
C GLU A 15 7.03 -24.54 2.32
N ARG A 16 6.81 -23.33 2.86
CA ARG A 16 7.59 -22.81 3.99
C ARG A 16 6.93 -23.30 5.28
N ARG A 17 7.45 -24.39 5.86
CA ARG A 17 7.16 -24.89 7.23
C ARG A 17 7.39 -23.80 8.29
N ILE A 18 6.53 -22.78 8.32
CA ILE A 18 6.41 -21.88 9.46
C ILE A 18 5.66 -22.69 10.51
N LYS A 19 6.39 -23.29 11.44
CA LYS A 19 5.81 -23.83 12.67
C LYS A 19 5.18 -22.65 13.41
N THR A 20 3.87 -22.53 13.37
CA THR A 20 3.11 -21.72 14.32
C THR A 20 3.26 -22.39 15.69
N HIS A 21 4.24 -21.98 16.49
CA HIS A 21 4.28 -22.34 17.90
C HIS A 21 3.15 -21.58 18.61
N PHE A 22 2.03 -22.27 18.78
CA PHE A 22 0.99 -21.91 19.72
C PHE A 22 1.11 -22.89 20.89
N ASP A 23 1.98 -22.59 21.86
CA ASP A 23 2.05 -23.36 23.10
C ASP A 23 1.15 -22.71 24.14
N VAL A 24 -0.05 -23.27 24.28
CA VAL A 24 -0.91 -23.12 25.45
C VAL A 24 -0.72 -24.35 26.30
N ALA A 25 0.02 -24.25 27.41
CA ALA A 25 -0.21 -24.96 28.68
C ALA A 25 1.04 -24.93 29.57
N GLY A 26 0.83 -24.81 30.89
CA GLY A 26 1.78 -25.36 31.86
C GLY A 26 2.08 -24.50 33.09
N LEU A 27 1.07 -24.21 33.91
CA LEU A 27 1.30 -23.91 35.32
C LEU A 27 1.80 -25.18 36.02
N GLY A 28 3.12 -25.35 36.12
CA GLY A 28 3.79 -26.45 36.81
C GLY A 28 4.75 -25.93 37.88
N ARG A 29 4.60 -26.43 39.11
CA ARG A 29 5.31 -26.03 40.34
C ARG A 29 6.83 -26.21 40.23
N ARG A 30 7.59 -25.28 40.81
CA ARG A 30 9.07 -25.29 40.87
C ARG A 30 9.57 -26.30 41.92
N GLY A 31 10.52 -27.15 41.54
CA GLY A 31 11.49 -27.81 42.43
C GLY A 31 12.90 -27.19 42.23
N PRO A 32 13.84 -27.35 43.18
CA PRO A 32 15.10 -26.63 43.13
C PRO A 32 16.22 -27.41 42.43
N GLY A 33 17.00 -26.72 41.60
CA GLY A 33 18.40 -27.06 41.35
C GLY A 33 18.75 -27.74 40.02
N VAL A 34 18.77 -26.98 38.92
CA VAL A 34 19.68 -27.21 37.78
C VAL A 34 20.10 -25.84 37.24
N ARG A 35 21.42 -25.59 37.18
CA ARG A 35 21.98 -24.37 36.58
C ARG A 35 21.89 -24.50 35.07
N VAL A 36 20.88 -23.89 34.46
CA VAL A 36 20.71 -23.85 33.00
C VAL A 36 21.84 -22.98 32.44
N SER A 37 22.76 -23.60 31.70
CA SER A 37 23.75 -22.87 30.89
C SER A 37 22.98 -22.00 29.90
N SER A 38 23.34 -20.72 29.82
CA SER A 38 22.61 -19.73 29.05
C SER A 38 22.49 -20.18 27.60
N CYS A 39 21.29 -20.53 27.18
CA CYS A 39 20.93 -20.63 25.77
C CYS A 39 21.07 -19.21 25.19
N GLU A 40 22.22 -18.92 24.61
CA GLU A 40 22.41 -17.72 23.80
C GLU A 40 21.41 -17.82 22.65
N ARG A 41 20.38 -16.97 22.72
CA ARG A 41 19.38 -16.85 21.67
C ARG A 41 20.11 -16.40 20.40
N ILE A 42 20.26 -17.32 19.45
CA ILE A 42 20.66 -16.97 18.08
C ILE A 42 19.68 -15.88 17.64
N PRO A 43 20.13 -14.66 17.33
CA PRO A 43 19.23 -13.63 16.82
C PRO A 43 18.58 -14.18 15.55
N PRO A 44 17.27 -13.97 15.34
CA PRO A 44 16.66 -14.40 14.09
C PRO A 44 17.40 -13.66 12.96
N GLU A 45 18.22 -14.38 12.20
CA GLU A 45 18.75 -13.84 10.95
C GLU A 45 17.53 -13.59 10.08
N THR A 46 17.10 -12.33 9.99
CA THR A 46 16.15 -11.93 8.97
C THR A 46 16.82 -12.26 7.64
N PRO A 47 16.22 -13.10 6.80
CA PRO A 47 16.81 -13.39 5.50
C PRO A 47 16.81 -12.08 4.71
N VAL A 48 17.97 -11.42 4.67
CA VAL A 48 18.18 -10.19 3.92
C VAL A 48 18.00 -10.55 2.45
N THR A 49 16.95 -10.02 1.82
CA THR A 49 16.77 -10.17 0.38
C THR A 49 18.00 -9.61 -0.33
N THR A 50 18.58 -10.37 -1.25
CA THR A 50 19.68 -9.86 -2.08
C THR A 50 19.15 -8.85 -3.11
N LYS A 51 20.02 -7.98 -3.63
CA LYS A 51 19.64 -7.07 -4.73
C LYS A 51 19.12 -7.82 -5.95
N TYR A 52 19.61 -9.04 -6.19
CA TYR A 52 19.12 -9.91 -7.26
C TYR A 52 17.67 -10.36 -7.03
N GLU A 53 17.31 -10.82 -5.82
CA GLU A 53 15.93 -11.20 -5.50
C GLU A 53 14.99 -9.98 -5.51
N SER A 54 15.46 -8.81 -5.04
CA SER A 54 14.74 -7.54 -5.21
C SER A 54 14.45 -7.24 -6.69
N ALA A 55 15.46 -7.37 -7.56
CA ALA A 55 15.29 -7.15 -9.00
C ALA A 55 14.25 -8.09 -9.61
N LYS A 56 14.27 -9.38 -9.23
CA LYS A 56 13.28 -10.36 -9.68
C LYS A 56 11.86 -10.00 -9.25
N LEU A 57 11.68 -9.57 -8.00
CA LEU A 57 10.37 -9.14 -7.50
C LEU A 57 9.89 -7.86 -8.19
N LEU A 58 10.78 -6.91 -8.46
CA LEU A 58 10.44 -5.69 -9.21
C LEU A 58 10.01 -6.00 -10.65
N LEU A 59 10.72 -6.90 -11.34
CA LEU A 59 10.31 -7.38 -12.67
C LEU A 59 8.97 -8.10 -12.61
N LYS A 60 8.71 -8.90 -11.56
CA LYS A 60 7.41 -9.55 -11.36
C LYS A 60 6.28 -8.53 -11.16
N LEU A 61 6.49 -7.49 -10.38
CA LEU A 61 5.55 -6.38 -10.21
C LEU A 61 5.28 -5.68 -11.56
N TYR A 62 6.32 -5.45 -12.35
CA TYR A 62 6.17 -4.89 -13.70
C TYR A 62 5.29 -5.77 -14.61
N ASP A 63 5.50 -7.09 -14.61
CA ASP A 63 4.67 -8.02 -15.39
C ASP A 63 3.20 -8.01 -14.95
N LEU A 64 2.92 -7.99 -13.63
CA LEU A 64 1.55 -7.91 -13.12
C LEU A 64 0.85 -6.61 -13.55
N ARG A 65 1.58 -5.50 -13.64
CA ARG A 65 1.04 -4.22 -14.14
C ARG A 65 0.77 -4.21 -15.64
N ARG A 66 1.26 -5.22 -16.36
CA ARG A 66 1.06 -5.44 -17.79
C ARG A 66 -0.07 -6.42 -18.10
N GLU A 67 -0.67 -7.05 -17.10
CA GLU A 67 -1.90 -7.83 -17.34
C GLU A 67 -2.99 -6.92 -17.96
N PRO A 68 -3.73 -7.36 -19.00
CA PRO A 68 -4.67 -6.49 -19.72
C PRO A 68 -5.70 -5.79 -18.82
N VAL A 69 -6.23 -6.51 -17.83
CA VAL A 69 -7.20 -5.96 -16.86
C VAL A 69 -6.55 -4.90 -15.98
N MET A 70 -5.37 -5.17 -15.43
CA MET A 70 -4.63 -4.22 -14.60
C MET A 70 -4.20 -2.99 -15.42
N ARG A 71 -3.75 -3.18 -16.66
CA ARG A 71 -3.37 -2.08 -17.55
C ARG A 71 -4.56 -1.15 -17.81
N LYS A 72 -5.75 -1.71 -18.08
CA LYS A 72 -6.99 -0.92 -18.25
C LYS A 72 -7.38 -0.17 -16.98
N ALA A 73 -7.32 -0.83 -15.81
CA ALA A 73 -7.61 -0.20 -14.53
C ALA A 73 -6.65 0.98 -14.22
N ARG A 74 -5.35 0.80 -14.51
CA ARG A 74 -4.33 1.85 -14.34
C ARG A 74 -4.52 3.02 -15.30
N ALA A 75 -4.90 2.76 -16.55
CA ALA A 75 -5.23 3.81 -17.52
C ALA A 75 -6.43 4.64 -17.02
N TRP A 76 -7.53 3.98 -16.67
CA TRP A 76 -8.71 4.62 -16.08
C TRP A 76 -8.38 5.44 -14.82
N PHE A 77 -7.56 4.90 -13.90
CA PHE A 77 -7.18 5.62 -12.69
C PHE A 77 -6.39 6.90 -12.99
N ARG A 78 -5.56 6.89 -14.05
CA ARG A 78 -4.79 8.06 -14.48
C ARG A 78 -5.65 9.09 -15.20
N GLU A 79 -6.50 8.62 -16.11
CA GLU A 79 -7.19 9.44 -17.13
C GLU A 79 -8.55 9.95 -16.64
N ASP A 80 -9.28 9.14 -15.86
CA ASP A 80 -10.67 9.44 -15.50
C ASP A 80 -10.84 9.72 -14.01
N PHE A 81 -10.09 9.05 -13.13
CA PHE A 81 -10.27 9.17 -11.68
C PHE A 81 -9.68 10.47 -11.10
N HIS A 82 -10.52 11.49 -10.94
CA HIS A 82 -10.18 12.82 -10.41
C HIS A 82 -11.12 13.23 -9.27
N PRO A 83 -11.05 12.59 -8.09
CA PRO A 83 -11.96 12.88 -6.98
C PRO A 83 -11.76 14.29 -6.44
N LYS A 84 -12.87 14.90 -6.00
CA LYS A 84 -12.91 16.22 -5.35
C LYS A 84 -13.29 16.16 -3.88
N SER A 85 -13.73 14.99 -3.40
CA SER A 85 -14.07 14.76 -2.00
C SER A 85 -13.91 13.27 -1.62
N ALA A 86 -13.97 12.97 -0.32
CA ALA A 86 -13.95 11.60 0.17
C ALA A 86 -15.22 10.81 -0.23
N GLU A 87 -16.36 11.49 -0.37
CA GLU A 87 -17.64 10.90 -0.81
C GLU A 87 -17.56 10.44 -2.27
N GLU A 88 -16.93 11.23 -3.14
CA GLU A 88 -16.71 10.82 -4.54
C GLU A 88 -15.84 9.55 -4.61
N ILE A 89 -14.82 9.46 -3.76
CA ILE A 89 -14.00 8.24 -3.63
C ILE A 89 -14.85 7.08 -3.12
N LEU A 90 -15.71 7.31 -2.13
CA LEU A 90 -16.63 6.28 -1.61
C LEU A 90 -17.63 5.81 -2.66
N ALA A 91 -18.16 6.71 -3.47
CA ALA A 91 -19.06 6.39 -4.58
C ALA A 91 -18.35 5.51 -5.62
N VAL A 92 -17.10 5.84 -5.97
CA VAL A 92 -16.24 4.99 -6.82
C VAL A 92 -15.98 3.64 -6.15
N TYR A 93 -15.62 3.64 -4.87
CA TYR A 93 -15.31 2.45 -4.09
C TYR A 93 -16.49 1.47 -3.99
N ARG A 94 -17.73 1.96 -4.00
CA ARG A 94 -18.96 1.14 -3.94
C ARG A 94 -19.63 0.96 -5.32
N GLY A 95 -19.19 1.69 -6.33
CA GLY A 95 -19.81 1.76 -7.65
C GLY A 95 -19.24 0.78 -8.68
N LYS A 96 -19.62 1.00 -9.95
CA LYS A 96 -19.24 0.13 -11.08
C LYS A 96 -17.72 0.09 -11.33
N THR A 97 -17.01 1.17 -11.07
CA THR A 97 -15.56 1.28 -11.24
C THR A 97 -14.77 0.83 -10.00
N SER A 98 -15.45 0.31 -8.98
CA SER A 98 -14.87 -0.17 -7.72
C SER A 98 -13.75 -1.20 -7.93
N ALA A 99 -13.93 -2.14 -8.86
CA ALA A 99 -12.92 -3.15 -9.15
C ALA A 99 -11.64 -2.52 -9.71
N ALA A 100 -11.76 -1.58 -10.66
CA ALA A 100 -10.61 -0.86 -11.23
C ALA A 100 -9.88 -0.03 -10.17
N TYR A 101 -10.64 0.74 -9.37
CA TYR A 101 -10.10 1.52 -8.26
C TYR A 101 -9.34 0.64 -7.26
N ARG A 102 -9.99 -0.40 -6.74
CA ARG A 102 -9.39 -1.30 -5.74
C ARG A 102 -8.18 -2.04 -6.28
N MET A 103 -8.23 -2.51 -7.53
CA MET A 103 -7.07 -3.16 -8.15
C MET A 103 -5.84 -2.26 -8.13
N VAL A 104 -5.97 -0.98 -8.50
CA VAL A 104 -4.84 -0.07 -8.53
C VAL A 104 -4.36 0.26 -7.12
N THR A 105 -5.26 0.63 -6.22
CA THR A 105 -4.88 1.10 -4.88
C THR A 105 -4.32 -0.02 -4.00
N THR A 106 -4.98 -1.19 -3.96
CA THR A 106 -4.51 -2.30 -3.11
C THR A 106 -3.26 -2.96 -3.67
N TYR A 107 -3.08 -2.97 -4.99
CA TYR A 107 -1.82 -3.39 -5.62
C TYR A 107 -0.64 -2.56 -5.10
N TRP A 108 -0.77 -1.24 -5.09
CA TRP A 108 0.31 -0.37 -4.60
C TRP A 108 0.52 -0.46 -3.10
N ASN A 109 -0.54 -0.65 -2.32
CA ASN A 109 -0.40 -0.92 -0.88
C ASN A 109 0.34 -2.24 -0.59
N MET A 110 0.05 -3.28 -1.37
CA MET A 110 0.72 -4.58 -1.26
C MET A 110 2.19 -4.48 -1.68
N ALA A 111 2.50 -3.80 -2.78
CA ALA A 111 3.88 -3.54 -3.19
C ALA A 111 4.65 -2.74 -2.13
N ALA A 112 4.03 -1.73 -1.52
CA ALA A 112 4.61 -0.98 -0.42
C ALA A 112 4.86 -1.85 0.82
N ALA A 113 3.96 -2.79 1.13
CA ALA A 113 4.18 -3.75 2.22
C ALA A 113 5.45 -4.60 1.99
N LEU A 114 5.70 -5.05 0.76
CA LEU A 114 6.91 -5.81 0.43
C LEU A 114 8.19 -4.99 0.66
N VAL A 115 8.16 -3.69 0.40
CA VAL A 115 9.27 -2.77 0.70
C VAL A 115 9.46 -2.63 2.20
N LEU A 116 8.39 -2.37 2.96
CA LEU A 116 8.46 -2.19 4.42
C LEU A 116 8.91 -3.44 5.16
N HIS A 117 8.69 -4.63 4.59
CA HIS A 117 9.15 -5.92 5.10
C HIS A 117 10.51 -6.34 4.52
N GLU A 118 11.24 -5.43 3.87
CA GLU A 118 12.59 -5.65 3.34
C GLU A 118 12.69 -6.79 2.31
N ALA A 119 11.56 -7.20 1.73
CA ALA A 119 11.51 -8.15 0.62
C ALA A 119 11.86 -7.48 -0.72
N ILE A 120 11.74 -6.15 -0.81
CA ILE A 120 12.20 -5.36 -1.94
C ILE A 120 13.02 -4.20 -1.40
N ASP A 121 14.22 -4.03 -1.94
CA ASP A 121 15.06 -2.87 -1.63
C ASP A 121 14.34 -1.55 -1.92
N GLU A 122 14.24 -0.70 -0.91
CA GLU A 122 13.48 0.56 -0.96
C GLU A 122 14.02 1.52 -2.03
N LYS A 123 15.35 1.64 -2.15
CA LYS A 123 15.98 2.50 -3.15
C LYS A 123 15.70 2.00 -4.58
N MET A 124 15.89 0.72 -4.84
CA MET A 124 15.55 0.14 -6.16
C MET A 124 14.07 0.31 -6.49
N PHE A 125 13.17 0.12 -5.51
CA PHE A 125 11.74 0.35 -5.72
C PHE A 125 11.42 1.79 -6.13
N ALA A 126 12.04 2.77 -5.46
CA ALA A 126 11.89 4.19 -5.74
C ALA A 126 12.50 4.61 -7.09
N ASP A 127 13.61 3.98 -7.50
CA ASP A 127 14.29 4.29 -8.77
C ASP A 127 13.48 3.84 -10.00
N VAL A 128 12.75 2.71 -9.91
CA VAL A 128 12.06 2.11 -11.07
C VAL A 128 10.54 2.33 -11.11
N ASN A 129 9.94 2.82 -10.02
CA ASN A 129 8.49 3.08 -9.95
C ASN A 129 8.19 4.54 -9.63
N GLY A 130 7.16 5.11 -10.26
CA GLY A 130 6.64 6.44 -9.91
C GLY A 130 5.11 6.53 -9.79
N GLU A 131 4.37 5.54 -10.29
CA GLU A 131 2.90 5.62 -10.31
C GLU A 131 2.27 5.55 -8.91
N HIS A 132 2.90 4.88 -7.94
CA HIS A 132 2.44 4.85 -6.55
C HIS A 132 2.37 6.25 -5.93
N LEU A 133 3.28 7.15 -6.31
CA LEU A 133 3.26 8.56 -5.90
C LEU A 133 2.02 9.27 -6.44
N MET A 134 1.65 9.05 -7.71
CA MET A 134 0.43 9.61 -8.30
C MET A 134 -0.82 9.07 -7.60
N VAL A 135 -0.88 7.76 -7.31
CA VAL A 135 -2.01 7.14 -6.61
C VAL A 135 -2.19 7.77 -5.23
N TYR A 136 -1.12 7.87 -4.45
CA TYR A 136 -1.19 8.48 -3.13
C TYR A 136 -1.47 9.98 -3.22
N ALA A 137 -0.83 10.74 -4.10
CA ALA A 137 -1.06 12.18 -4.23
C ALA A 137 -2.51 12.54 -4.54
N ARG A 138 -3.22 11.73 -5.35
CA ARG A 138 -4.65 11.94 -5.65
C ARG A 138 -5.56 11.65 -4.47
N LEU A 139 -5.16 10.72 -3.59
CA LEU A 139 -5.97 10.30 -2.44
C LEU A 139 -5.64 11.07 -1.17
N GLN A 140 -4.39 11.52 -1.00
CA GLN A 140 -3.86 12.15 0.20
C GLN A 140 -4.79 13.23 0.78
N PRO A 141 -5.37 14.17 -0.02
CA PRO A 141 -6.21 15.23 0.53
C PRO A 141 -7.49 14.72 1.21
N PHE A 142 -7.95 13.53 0.84
CA PHE A 142 -9.23 12.96 1.27
C PHE A 142 -9.06 11.68 2.10
N LEU A 143 -7.83 11.19 2.25
CA LEU A 143 -7.57 9.83 2.73
C LEU A 143 -8.02 9.61 4.17
N THR A 144 -7.81 10.59 5.04
CA THR A 144 -8.24 10.54 6.45
C THR A 144 -9.76 10.43 6.58
N GLU A 145 -10.49 11.31 5.90
CA GLU A 145 -11.96 11.30 5.89
C GLU A 145 -12.49 10.01 5.26
N PHE A 146 -11.90 9.59 4.14
CA PHE A 146 -12.28 8.36 3.45
C PHE A 146 -12.09 7.11 4.32
N ARG A 147 -10.99 7.03 5.11
CA ARG A 147 -10.79 5.97 6.11
C ARG A 147 -11.90 5.95 7.16
N GLY A 148 -12.37 7.13 7.58
CA GLY A 148 -13.53 7.29 8.47
C GLY A 148 -14.82 6.75 7.85
N LEU A 149 -15.11 7.15 6.61
CA LEU A 149 -16.29 6.67 5.86
C LEU A 149 -16.29 5.15 5.61
N LEU A 150 -15.10 4.54 5.48
CA LEU A 150 -14.95 3.09 5.36
C LEU A 150 -14.97 2.35 6.70
N ASN A 151 -14.88 3.06 7.83
CA ASN A 151 -14.55 2.49 9.13
C ASN A 151 -13.30 1.58 9.06
N ASN A 152 -12.26 2.02 8.33
CA ASN A 152 -11.02 1.28 8.15
C ASN A 152 -9.81 2.23 8.24
N PRO A 153 -9.24 2.44 9.44
CA PRO A 153 -8.10 3.34 9.63
C PRO A 153 -6.83 2.87 8.90
N MET A 154 -6.73 1.58 8.58
CA MET A 154 -5.55 0.98 7.94
C MET A 154 -5.60 0.99 6.41
N TYR A 155 -6.65 1.55 5.81
CA TYR A 155 -6.76 1.58 4.36
C TYR A 155 -5.59 2.37 3.73
N LEU A 156 -4.78 1.68 2.92
CA LEU A 156 -3.57 2.20 2.24
C LEU A 156 -2.45 2.70 3.17
N ASP A 157 -2.39 2.21 4.40
CA ASP A 157 -1.38 2.63 5.39
C ASP A 157 0.07 2.34 4.95
N LYS A 158 0.33 1.20 4.30
CA LYS A 158 1.68 0.83 3.85
C LYS A 158 2.15 1.72 2.72
N LEU A 159 1.26 2.03 1.79
CA LEU A 159 1.53 2.97 0.71
C LEU A 159 1.91 4.36 1.26
N GLU A 160 1.12 4.86 2.21
CA GLU A 160 1.41 6.12 2.91
C GLU A 160 2.78 6.07 3.61
N GLN A 161 3.06 5.03 4.38
CA GLN A 161 4.32 4.88 5.12
C GLN A 161 5.54 4.88 4.21
N VAL A 162 5.54 4.09 3.12
CA VAL A 162 6.67 4.04 2.18
C VAL A 162 6.91 5.40 1.55
N ILE A 163 5.85 6.10 1.14
CA ILE A 163 6.00 7.40 0.48
C ILE A 163 6.51 8.46 1.46
N LEU A 164 5.98 8.50 2.69
CA LEU A 164 6.37 9.50 3.69
C LEU A 164 7.77 9.24 4.28
N ARG A 165 8.33 8.03 4.10
CA ARG A 165 9.74 7.73 4.42
C ARG A 165 10.74 8.31 3.41
N MET A 166 10.29 8.65 2.21
CA MET A 166 11.17 9.23 1.19
C MET A 166 11.64 10.63 1.62
N PRO A 167 12.94 10.95 1.50
CA PRO A 167 13.48 12.23 1.97
C PRO A 167 12.92 13.45 1.21
N ASP A 168 12.45 13.25 -0.03
CA ASP A 168 11.90 14.28 -0.91
C ASP A 168 10.41 14.03 -1.24
N ALA A 169 9.68 13.35 -0.34
CA ALA A 169 8.29 12.96 -0.54
C ALA A 169 7.38 14.11 -1.02
N GLN A 170 7.45 15.26 -0.36
CA GLN A 170 6.61 16.42 -0.65
C GLN A 170 6.89 16.98 -2.05
N ALA A 171 8.16 17.06 -2.44
CA ALA A 171 8.57 17.50 -3.77
C ALA A 171 8.11 16.52 -4.86
N ARG A 172 8.17 15.20 -4.59
CA ARG A 172 7.65 14.17 -5.50
C ARG A 172 6.15 14.23 -5.66
N LEU A 173 5.41 14.40 -4.56
CA LEU A 173 3.95 14.48 -4.55
C LEU A 173 3.44 15.75 -5.23
N ALA A 174 4.16 16.87 -5.08
CA ALA A 174 3.80 18.14 -5.72
C ALA A 174 3.68 18.03 -7.25
N ARG A 175 4.43 17.14 -7.90
CA ARG A 175 4.38 16.89 -9.35
C ARG A 175 3.01 16.37 -9.83
N PHE A 176 2.25 15.76 -8.92
CA PHE A 176 0.93 15.17 -9.22
C PHE A 176 -0.21 15.99 -8.64
N ARG A 177 0.08 17.01 -7.82
CA ARG A 177 -0.92 17.96 -7.37
C ARG A 177 -1.28 18.85 -8.55
N ARG A 178 -2.51 18.71 -9.04
CA ARG A 178 -3.05 19.65 -10.02
C ARG A 178 -3.21 21.01 -9.32
N PRO A 179 -2.82 22.14 -9.93
CA PRO A 179 -3.08 23.44 -9.35
C PRO A 179 -4.58 23.59 -9.08
N ALA A 180 -4.92 24.14 -7.90
CA ALA A 180 -6.30 24.47 -7.60
C ALA A 180 -6.86 25.34 -8.74
N PRO A 181 -8.09 25.11 -9.22
CA PRO A 181 -8.71 26.06 -10.12
C PRO A 181 -8.74 27.43 -9.43
N PRO A 182 -8.49 28.54 -10.16
CA PRO A 182 -8.53 29.87 -9.56
C PRO A 182 -9.88 30.06 -8.87
N ALA A 183 -9.85 30.54 -7.62
CA ALA A 183 -11.06 30.84 -6.88
C ALA A 183 -11.91 31.80 -7.72
N LYS A 184 -13.15 31.41 -8.05
CA LYS A 184 -14.11 32.32 -8.66
C LYS A 184 -14.42 33.40 -7.62
N THR A 185 -13.80 34.56 -7.75
CA THR A 185 -14.22 35.78 -7.06
C THR A 185 -15.61 36.12 -7.57
N THR A 186 -16.64 35.69 -6.84
CA THR A 186 -17.98 36.23 -7.02
C THR A 186 -17.95 37.67 -6.51
N SER A 187 -17.63 38.63 -7.38
CA SER A 187 -17.93 40.02 -7.10
C SER A 187 -19.45 40.16 -7.07
N LYS A 188 -20.01 40.13 -5.86
CA LYS A 188 -21.40 40.51 -5.64
C LYS A 188 -21.45 42.02 -5.84
N GLY A 189 -21.74 42.45 -7.06
CA GLY A 189 -21.92 43.87 -7.38
C GLY A 189 -22.98 44.50 -6.46
N PRO A 190 -22.80 45.75 -6.03
CA PRO A 190 -23.69 46.36 -5.05
C PRO A 190 -25.11 46.47 -5.60
N ARG A 191 -26.08 45.99 -4.81
CA ARG A 191 -27.51 46.09 -5.07
C ARG A 191 -27.88 47.58 -5.03
N ARG A 192 -28.18 48.18 -6.19
CA ARG A 192 -28.75 49.52 -6.27
C ARG A 192 -30.11 49.50 -5.55
N VAL A 193 -30.20 50.25 -4.46
CA VAL A 193 -31.48 50.58 -3.82
C VAL A 193 -31.99 51.82 -4.54
N ALA A 194 -33.20 51.72 -5.08
CA ALA A 194 -33.94 52.84 -5.67
C ALA A 194 -34.59 53.68 -4.56
#